data_AF-A0A842P7F1-F1
#
_entry.id   AF-A0A842P7F1-F1
#
_cell.length_a   1.000
_cell.length_b   1.000
_cell.length_c   1.000
_cell.angle_alpha   90.00
_cell.angle_beta   90.00
_cell.angle_gamma   90.00
#
_symmetry.space_group_name_H-M   'P 1'
#
loop_
_entity.id
_entity.type
_entity.pdbx_description
1 polymer ?
#
loop_
_entity_poly.entity_id
_entity_poly.type
_entity_poly.pdbx_seq_one_letter_code
_entity_poly.pdbx_strand_id
1 'polypeptide(L)' 'MLVKNITVLGSGVMGHGIAQVSATAGYNVVLRDIKQEFLDKAMEKIKWSLD' A
#
# COMPACT_ATOMS: atom_id res chain seq x y z
N MET A 1 20.76 1.25 -11.57
CA MET A 1 20.11 1.79 -10.35
C MET A 1 19.12 0.76 -9.84
N LEU A 2 19.09 0.49 -8.53
CA LEU A 2 18.09 -0.40 -7.90
C LEU A 2 17.09 0.45 -7.12
N VAL A 3 15.80 0.25 -7.38
CA VAL A 3 14.72 0.87 -6.60
C VAL A 3 14.68 0.20 -5.23
N LYS A 4 14.65 1.01 -4.16
CA LYS A 4 14.59 0.53 -2.76
C LYS A 4 13.32 0.96 -2.03
N ASN A 5 12.84 2.17 -2.32
CA ASN A 5 11.68 2.76 -1.67
C ASN A 5 10.61 3.07 -2.71
N ILE A 6 9.36 2.73 -2.40
CA ILE A 6 8.18 3.00 -3.22
C ILE A 6 7.20 3.82 -2.38
N THR A 7 6.66 4.90 -2.95
CA THR A 7 5.57 5.66 -2.32
C THR A 7 4.33 5.58 -3.20
N VAL A 8 3.23 5.10 -2.64
CA VAL A 8 1.93 5.03 -3.29
C VAL A 8 1.07 6.18 -2.79
N LEU A 9 0.68 7.06 -3.70
CA LEU A 9 -0.19 8.21 -3.42
C LEU A 9 -1.63 7.83 -3.74
N GLY A 10 -2.44 7.68 -2.70
CA GLY A 10 -3.83 7.22 -2.76
C GLY A 10 -3.97 5.76 -2.38
N SER A 11 -4.91 5.46 -1.47
CA SER A 11 -5.19 4.13 -0.92
C SER A 11 -6.53 3.54 -1.39
N GLY A 12 -7.07 4.07 -2.50
CA GLY A 12 -8.32 3.64 -3.13
C GLY A 12 -8.25 2.23 -3.75
N VAL A 13 -9.14 1.95 -4.72
CA VAL A 13 -9.34 0.59 -5.27
C VAL A 13 -8.06 -0.07 -5.79
N MET A 14 -7.18 0.67 -6.47
CA MET A 14 -5.90 0.11 -6.93
C MET A 14 -4.74 0.36 -5.95
N GLY A 15 -4.79 1.45 -5.19
CA GLY A 15 -3.66 1.90 -4.38
C GLY A 15 -3.23 0.91 -3.29
N HIS A 16 -4.18 0.31 -2.58
CA HIS A 16 -3.88 -0.69 -1.56
C HIS A 16 -3.26 -1.97 -2.16
N GLY A 17 -3.72 -2.40 -3.34
CA GLY A 17 -3.15 -3.56 -4.04
C GLY A 17 -1.73 -3.31 -4.57
N ILE A 18 -1.46 -2.12 -5.12
CA ILE A 18 -0.11 -1.73 -5.53
C ILE A 18 0.83 -1.71 -4.32
N ALA A 19 0.38 -1.14 -3.19
CA ALA A 19 1.17 -1.09 -1.97
C ALA A 19 1.47 -2.49 -1.43
N GLN A 20 0.47 -3.38 -1.39
CA GLN A 20 0.62 -4.78 -1.00
C GLN A 20 1.64 -5.49 -1.87
N VAL A 21 1.43 -5.53 -3.20
CA VAL A 21 2.30 -6.28 -4.12
C VAL A 21 3.74 -5.78 -4.05
N SER A 22 3.92 -4.46 -3.95
CA SER A 22 5.23 -3.85 -3.77
C SER A 22 5.88 -4.26 -2.45
N ALA A 23 5.12 -4.31 -1.34
CA ALA A 23 5.63 -4.71 -0.04
C ALA A 23 5.99 -6.20 -0.03
N THR A 24 5.15 -7.07 -0.61
CA THR A 24 5.42 -8.51 -0.72
C THR A 24 6.61 -8.82 -1.64
N ALA A 25 6.89 -7.95 -2.61
CA ALA A 25 8.08 -8.03 -3.47
C ALA A 25 9.38 -7.57 -2.75
N GLY A 26 9.30 -7.17 -1.48
CA GLY A 26 10.47 -6.83 -0.65
C GLY A 26 10.90 -5.36 -0.72
N TYR A 27 10.08 -4.47 -1.30
CA TYR A 27 10.36 -3.04 -1.30
C TYR A 27 9.93 -2.38 0.02
N ASN A 28 10.61 -1.31 0.41
CA ASN A 28 10.13 -0.43 1.48
C ASN A 28 9.01 0.47 0.93
N VAL A 29 7.77 0.26 1.38
CA VAL A 29 6.59 0.92 0.83
C VAL A 29 5.99 1.91 1.82
N VAL A 30 5.71 3.12 1.33
CA VAL A 30 4.91 4.14 2.05
C VAL A 30 3.60 4.34 1.30
N LEU A 31 2.48 4.18 2.00
CA LEU A 31 1.14 4.49 1.47
C LEU A 31 0.65 5.80 2.10
N ARG A 32 0.28 6.78 1.28
CA ARG A 32 -0.20 8.09 1.74
C ARG A 32 -1.55 8.41 1.14
N ASP A 33 -2.46 8.89 1.97
CA ASP A 33 -3.75 9.44 1.56
C ASP A 33 -4.02 10.77 2.28
N ILE A 34 -5.10 11.46 1.94
CA ILE A 34 -5.50 12.75 2.51
C ILE A 34 -6.13 12.62 3.91
N LYS A 35 -6.59 11.42 4.29
CA LYS A 35 -7.24 11.16 5.58
C LYS A 35 -6.92 9.75 6.08
N GLN A 36 -6.88 9.60 7.41
CA GLN A 36 -6.60 8.32 8.07
C GLN A 36 -7.63 7.23 7.73
N GLU A 37 -8.91 7.59 7.61
CA GLU A 37 -10.00 6.64 7.30
C GLU A 37 -9.79 5.85 5.98
N PHE A 38 -9.09 6.45 5.01
CA PHE A 38 -8.78 5.77 3.75
C PHE A 38 -7.61 4.80 3.90
N LEU A 39 -6.66 5.12 4.78
CA LEU A 39 -5.55 4.25 5.11
C LEU A 39 -6.05 3.05 5.91
N ASP A 40 -6.94 3.26 6.89
CA ASP A 40 -7.49 2.18 7.70
C ASP A 40 -8.22 1.14 6.83
N LYS A 41 -9.12 1.61 5.94
CA LYS A 41 -9.82 0.74 4.96
C LYS A 41 -8.86 0.02 4.02
N ALA A 42 -7.77 0.67 3.61
CA ALA A 42 -6.76 0.04 2.78
C ALA A 42 -6.00 -1.05 3.54
N MET A 43 -5.63 -0.79 4.80
CA MET A 43 -4.96 -1.77 5.65
C MET A 43 -5.86 -2.98 5.95
N GLU A 44 -7.16 -2.80 6.14
CA GLU A 44 -8.11 -3.92 6.26
C GLU A 44 -8.11 -4.81 5.01
N LYS A 45 -8.16 -4.20 3.82
CA LYS A 45 -8.12 -4.95 2.55
C LYS A 45 -6.80 -5.67 2.32
N ILE A 46 -5.68 -5.03 2.67
CA ILE A 46 -4.35 -5.64 2.58
C ILE A 46 -4.26 -6.86 3.50
N LYS A 47 -4.72 -6.74 4.76
CA LYS A 47 -4.75 -7.86 5.70
C LYS A 47 -5.62 -9.00 5.19
N TRP A 48 -6.85 -8.69 4.78
CA TRP A 48 -7.77 -9.68 4.20
C TRP A 48 -7.18 -10.43 2.99
N SER A 49 -6.36 -9.77 2.16
CA SER A 49 -5.71 -10.41 1.02
C SER A 49 -4.50 -11.28 1.38
N LEU A 50 -3.99 -11.18 2.61
CA LEU A 50 -2.83 -11.93 3.11
C LEU A 50 -3.21 -13.09 4.04
N ASP A 51 -4.45 -13.11 4.51
CA ASP A 51 -5.08 -14.26 5.17
C ASP A 51 -5.35 -15.38 4.14
#